data_AF-A0A8C5BW73-F1
#
_entry.id   AF-A0A8C5BW73-F1
#
_cell.length_a   1.000
_cell.length_b   1.000
_cell.length_c   1.000
_cell.angle_alpha   90.00
_cell.angle_beta   90.00
_cell.angle_gamma   90.00
#
_symmetry.space_group_name_H-M   'P 1'
#
loop_
_entity.id
_entity.type
_entity.pdbx_description
1 polymer ?
#
loop_
_entity_poly.entity_id
_entity_poly.type
_entity_poly.pdbx_seq_one_letter_code
_entity_poly.pdbx_strand_id
1 'polypeptide(L)'
;MQHNFNKIATLNHVTPYDYNSVSKMSALKYALSLLALLVVSTWAEERPVSEILWEANKDVVRTEDEPYVVDDIAYDNEMERNADPCTSRGCMWGKSGDGKIYVPYTVSSQYSSRERSIIDRGLQSFSGFSCIRFVKRSNQRDYLSIQSLSGCYSFVGRTGNSQTVSLSRQGCLYHNTVQHELLHALGFNHEQTRSDRDQHIRVLLQNVQSGMQHNFNKIATLNQATPYDYNSVMQYHKYAFSKNNQPTMVPIPNQNAVIGKATQMSQNDITRLNRLYKC
;
A
#
# COMPACT_ATOMS: atom_id res chain seq x y z
N MET A 1 -18.38 -99.60 33.12
CA MET A 1 -17.84 -99.97 31.80
C MET A 1 -16.89 -98.87 31.36
N GLN A 2 -15.63 -99.25 31.23
CA GLN A 2 -14.47 -98.41 30.91
C GLN A 2 -14.23 -98.40 29.39
N HIS A 3 -13.43 -97.44 28.90
CA HIS A 3 -12.98 -97.13 27.51
C HIS A 3 -13.63 -95.85 26.94
N ASN A 4 -12.92 -94.89 26.30
CA ASN A 4 -11.53 -94.80 25.83
C ASN A 4 -11.12 -93.33 25.54
N PHE A 5 -9.84 -93.03 25.82
CA PHE A 5 -8.83 -92.18 25.16
C PHE A 5 -9.12 -90.86 24.39
N ASN A 6 -8.33 -89.85 24.80
CA ASN A 6 -7.51 -88.87 24.04
C ASN A 6 -8.13 -87.89 23.02
N LYS A 7 -7.96 -86.58 23.27
CA LYS A 7 -6.94 -85.74 22.57
C LYS A 7 -6.86 -84.30 23.11
N ILE A 8 -5.63 -83.81 23.15
CA ILE A 8 -5.17 -82.44 23.45
C ILE A 8 -5.24 -81.59 22.16
N ALA A 9 -5.65 -80.31 22.25
CA ALA A 9 -5.11 -79.20 21.44
C ALA A 9 -5.63 -77.83 21.93
N THR A 10 -4.69 -76.93 22.19
CA THR A 10 -4.83 -75.51 22.50
C THR A 10 -5.10 -74.67 21.25
N LEU A 11 -5.81 -73.54 21.40
CA LEU A 11 -5.82 -72.46 20.40
C LEU A 11 -5.81 -71.09 21.11
N ASN A 12 -4.72 -70.36 20.88
CA ASN A 12 -4.51 -68.97 21.26
C ASN A 12 -5.43 -68.04 20.44
N HIS A 13 -6.19 -67.18 21.11
CA HIS A 13 -6.86 -66.05 20.45
C HIS A 13 -5.94 -64.82 20.49
N VAL A 14 -5.42 -64.42 19.33
CA VAL A 14 -4.84 -63.09 19.10
C VAL A 14 -5.97 -62.20 18.58
N THR A 15 -6.25 -61.10 19.27
CA THR A 15 -7.17 -60.05 18.80
C THR A 15 -6.47 -59.15 17.76
N PRO A 16 -7.13 -58.73 16.67
CA PRO A 16 -6.51 -57.88 15.64
C PRO A 16 -6.26 -56.45 16.14
N TYR A 17 -5.10 -55.89 15.79
CA TYR A 17 -4.81 -54.47 15.94
C TYR A 17 -5.71 -53.63 15.02
N ASP A 18 -6.47 -52.70 15.60
CA ASP A 18 -7.40 -51.82 14.89
C ASP A 18 -6.66 -50.64 14.22
N TYR A 19 -6.29 -50.86 12.96
CA TYR A 19 -5.66 -49.86 12.07
C TYR A 19 -6.55 -48.63 11.80
N ASN A 20 -7.86 -48.67 12.09
CA ASN A 20 -8.78 -47.55 11.80
C ASN A 20 -8.74 -46.44 12.86
N SER A 21 -8.24 -46.69 14.06
CA SER A 21 -8.14 -45.64 15.09
C SER A 21 -6.92 -44.72 14.87
N VAL A 22 -5.80 -45.28 14.42
CA VAL A 22 -4.53 -44.56 14.18
C VAL A 22 -4.64 -43.64 12.96
N SER A 23 -5.35 -44.07 11.91
CA SER A 23 -5.57 -43.28 10.69
C SER A 23 -6.48 -42.08 10.93
N LYS A 24 -7.53 -42.22 11.76
CA LYS A 24 -8.42 -41.12 12.15
C LYS A 24 -7.74 -40.09 13.04
N MET A 25 -6.89 -40.51 13.98
CA MET A 25 -6.10 -39.60 14.81
C MET A 25 -5.02 -38.86 14.00
N SER A 26 -4.43 -39.52 13.00
CA SER A 26 -3.49 -38.89 12.06
C SER A 26 -4.20 -37.83 11.20
N ALA A 27 -5.33 -38.19 10.57
CA ALA A 27 -6.14 -37.27 9.76
C ALA A 27 -6.63 -36.04 10.56
N LEU A 28 -7.00 -36.22 11.83
CA LEU A 28 -7.42 -35.12 12.71
C LEU A 28 -6.24 -34.19 13.07
N LYS A 29 -5.04 -34.74 13.30
CA LYS A 29 -3.82 -33.95 13.52
C LYS A 29 -3.40 -33.15 12.28
N TYR A 30 -3.52 -33.75 11.09
CA TYR A 30 -3.27 -33.04 9.82
C TYR A 30 -4.33 -31.97 9.53
N ALA A 31 -5.61 -32.23 9.83
CA ALA A 31 -6.67 -31.26 9.67
C ALA A 31 -6.52 -30.06 10.64
N LEU A 32 -6.14 -30.31 11.90
CA LEU A 32 -5.89 -29.26 12.89
C LEU A 32 -4.63 -28.44 12.58
N SER A 33 -3.58 -29.05 12.03
CA SER A 33 -2.37 -28.34 11.61
C SER A 33 -2.56 -27.57 10.30
N LEU A 34 -3.36 -28.09 9.36
CA LEU A 34 -3.82 -27.34 8.19
C LEU A 34 -4.75 -26.19 8.57
N LEU A 35 -5.67 -26.38 9.53
CA LEU A 35 -6.46 -25.28 10.08
C LEU A 35 -5.58 -24.27 10.81
N ALA A 36 -4.58 -24.70 11.58
CA ALA A 36 -3.63 -23.78 12.22
C ALA A 36 -2.79 -23.02 11.17
N LEU A 37 -2.35 -23.66 10.08
CA LEU A 37 -1.67 -23.01 8.95
C LEU A 37 -2.61 -22.07 8.16
N LEU A 38 -3.89 -22.40 8.02
CA LEU A 38 -4.92 -21.55 7.40
C LEU A 38 -5.31 -20.37 8.29
N VAL A 39 -5.30 -20.55 9.62
CA VAL A 39 -5.53 -19.49 10.60
C VAL A 39 -4.28 -18.61 10.73
N VAL A 40 -3.07 -19.14 10.65
CA VAL A 40 -1.82 -18.34 10.69
C VAL A 40 -1.58 -17.59 9.37
N SER A 41 -2.13 -18.06 8.24
CA SER A 41 -2.01 -17.37 6.94
C SER A 41 -3.06 -16.28 6.68
N THR A 42 -4.02 -16.09 7.59
CA THR A 42 -5.09 -15.08 7.45
C THR A 42 -4.91 -13.83 8.31
N TRP A 43 -3.83 -13.75 9.09
CA TRP A 43 -3.49 -12.55 9.88
C TRP A 43 -2.05 -12.11 9.60
N ALA A 44 -1.73 -11.81 8.33
CA ALA A 44 -0.70 -10.80 8.12
C ALA A 44 -1.33 -9.48 8.61
N GLU A 45 -0.95 -9.02 9.79
CA GLU A 45 -1.40 -7.75 10.36
C GLU A 45 -1.17 -6.66 9.30
N GLU A 46 -2.25 -6.08 8.78
CA GLU A 46 -2.15 -5.06 7.74
C GLU A 46 -1.40 -3.86 8.29
N ARG A 47 -0.25 -3.55 7.71
CA ARG A 47 0.63 -2.48 8.19
C ARG A 47 0.14 -1.11 7.66
N PRO A 48 0.22 -0.04 8.48
CA PRO A 48 -0.08 1.31 8.03
C PRO A 48 0.77 1.75 6.84
N VAL A 49 0.14 2.35 5.82
CA VAL A 49 0.81 2.81 4.60
C VAL A 49 1.97 3.75 4.91
N SER A 50 1.75 4.75 5.75
CA SER A 50 2.76 5.76 6.08
C SER A 50 3.96 5.20 6.83
N GLU A 51 3.80 4.09 7.56
CA GLU A 51 4.90 3.41 8.24
C GLU A 51 5.74 2.59 7.26
N ILE A 52 5.08 1.89 6.33
CA ILE A 52 5.75 1.17 5.24
C ILE A 52 6.60 2.13 4.40
N LEU A 53 6.01 3.26 3.99
CA LEU A 53 6.69 4.28 3.17
C LEU A 53 7.89 4.87 3.89
N TRP A 54 7.73 5.26 5.16
CA TRP A 54 8.81 5.76 5.98
C TRP A 54 9.98 4.77 6.06
N GLU A 55 9.72 3.50 6.34
CA GLU A 55 10.76 2.48 6.42
C GLU A 55 11.46 2.24 5.09
N ALA A 56 10.71 2.27 3.99
CA ALA A 56 11.24 2.05 2.65
C ALA A 56 12.09 3.22 2.15
N ASN A 57 11.84 4.45 2.62
CA ASN A 57 12.47 5.67 2.11
C ASN A 57 13.54 6.29 3.02
N LYS A 58 13.51 6.06 4.34
CA LYS A 58 14.31 6.81 5.32
C LYS A 58 15.84 6.75 5.14
N ASP A 59 16.37 5.64 4.61
CA ASP A 59 17.81 5.41 4.45
C ASP A 59 18.23 5.24 2.98
N VAL A 60 17.39 5.71 2.06
CA VAL A 60 17.63 5.51 0.63
C VAL A 60 18.71 6.45 0.10
N VAL A 61 19.69 5.87 -0.58
CA VAL A 61 20.67 6.60 -1.41
C VAL A 61 20.26 6.45 -2.87
N ARG A 62 19.92 7.56 -3.52
CA ARG A 62 19.44 7.58 -4.92
C ARG A 62 20.61 7.64 -5.90
N THR A 63 20.42 7.06 -7.08
CA THR A 63 21.40 7.17 -8.17
C THR A 63 21.21 8.47 -8.96
N GLU A 64 22.22 8.88 -9.73
CA GLU A 64 22.16 10.09 -10.56
C GLU A 64 21.08 10.04 -11.66
N ASP A 65 20.67 8.83 -12.06
CA ASP A 65 19.64 8.60 -13.08
C ASP A 65 18.20 8.70 -12.52
N GLU A 66 18.05 8.78 -11.19
CA GLU A 66 16.74 8.91 -10.55
C GLU A 66 16.32 10.39 -10.44
N PRO A 67 15.00 10.68 -10.51
CA PRO A 67 14.51 12.03 -10.33
C PRO A 67 14.84 12.58 -8.94
N TYR A 68 14.77 13.91 -8.81
CA TYR A 68 14.79 14.54 -7.50
C TYR A 68 13.51 14.18 -6.76
N VAL A 69 13.63 13.54 -5.59
CA VAL A 69 12.47 13.10 -4.81
C VAL A 69 12.61 13.57 -3.38
N VAL A 70 11.49 14.04 -2.86
CA VAL A 70 11.32 14.48 -1.49
C VAL A 70 10.33 13.53 -0.83
N ASP A 71 10.80 12.79 0.17
CA ASP A 71 10.09 11.64 0.76
C ASP A 71 9.72 10.59 -0.31
N ASP A 72 8.47 10.61 -0.76
CA ASP A 72 7.86 9.75 -1.78
C ASP A 72 7.31 10.54 -3.00
N ILE A 73 7.53 11.86 -3.08
CA ILE A 73 7.10 12.69 -4.23
C ILE A 73 8.29 13.09 -5.11
N ALA A 74 8.21 12.75 -6.39
CA ALA A 74 9.17 13.10 -7.42
C ALA A 74 8.89 14.44 -8.11
N TYR A 75 9.95 15.15 -8.48
CA TYR A 75 9.97 16.42 -9.21
C TYR A 75 11.02 16.38 -10.32
N ASP A 76 10.83 17.17 -11.38
CA ASP A 76 11.82 17.26 -12.46
C ASP A 76 13.11 17.97 -11.98
N ASN A 77 12.98 18.87 -11.01
CA ASN A 77 14.09 19.56 -10.36
C ASN A 77 13.69 20.16 -9.00
N GLU A 78 14.67 20.64 -8.23
CA GLU A 78 14.44 21.19 -6.89
C GLU A 78 13.50 22.42 -6.86
N MET A 79 13.48 23.24 -7.93
CA MET A 79 12.69 24.48 -7.95
C MET A 79 11.18 24.22 -8.00
N GLU A 80 10.78 23.02 -8.44
CA GLU A 80 9.37 22.64 -8.58
C GLU A 80 8.73 22.17 -7.28
N ARG A 81 9.52 21.89 -6.24
CA ARG A 81 9.08 21.37 -4.94
C ARG A 81 7.95 22.15 -4.27
N ASN A 82 7.86 23.46 -4.50
CA ASN A 82 6.82 24.33 -3.94
C ASN A 82 5.86 24.89 -4.99
N ALA A 83 6.08 24.55 -6.25
CA ALA A 83 5.33 25.06 -7.38
C ALA A 83 4.20 24.11 -7.71
N ASP A 84 3.36 23.65 -6.78
CA ASP A 84 2.21 22.80 -7.11
C ASP A 84 0.89 23.32 -6.51
N PRO A 85 -0.13 23.54 -7.34
CA PRO A 85 -1.25 22.60 -7.32
C PRO A 85 -1.54 22.05 -8.71
N CYS A 86 -1.13 20.81 -8.93
CA CYS A 86 -1.02 20.15 -10.22
C CYS A 86 -2.38 20.17 -10.94
N THR A 87 -3.41 19.80 -10.18
CA THR A 87 -4.79 19.69 -10.64
C THR A 87 -5.41 21.04 -11.02
N SER A 88 -4.84 22.16 -10.54
CA SER A 88 -5.25 23.51 -10.96
C SER A 88 -4.60 23.96 -12.27
N ARG A 89 -3.51 23.30 -12.73
CA ARG A 89 -2.73 23.66 -13.93
C ARG A 89 -2.87 22.70 -15.11
N GLY A 90 -3.75 21.70 -15.00
CA GLY A 90 -4.05 20.79 -16.11
C GLY A 90 -3.17 19.53 -16.19
N CYS A 91 -2.52 19.15 -15.09
CA CYS A 91 -1.75 17.90 -15.02
C CYS A 91 -2.62 16.63 -14.87
N MET A 92 -3.94 16.73 -14.96
CA MET A 92 -4.79 15.55 -14.83
C MET A 92 -4.60 14.61 -16.03
N TRP A 93 -4.85 13.31 -15.81
CA TRP A 93 -4.99 12.35 -16.91
C TRP A 93 -6.26 12.64 -17.73
N GLY A 94 -6.16 12.49 -19.05
CA GLY A 94 -7.23 12.86 -19.98
C GLY A 94 -8.47 11.97 -19.86
N LYS A 95 -9.65 12.57 -20.01
CA LYS A 95 -10.92 11.84 -20.05
C LYS A 95 -11.27 11.44 -21.48
N SER A 96 -11.48 10.14 -21.68
CA SER A 96 -11.92 9.56 -22.94
C SER A 96 -13.41 9.82 -23.20
N GLY A 97 -13.83 9.67 -24.46
CA GLY A 97 -15.21 9.94 -24.89
C GLY A 97 -16.28 9.05 -24.24
N ASP A 98 -15.89 7.89 -23.70
CA ASP A 98 -16.74 6.98 -22.93
C ASP A 98 -16.85 7.37 -21.44
N GLY A 99 -16.25 8.50 -21.05
CA GLY A 99 -16.24 9.01 -19.69
C GLY A 99 -15.26 8.31 -18.75
N LYS A 100 -14.38 7.43 -19.25
CA LYS A 100 -13.31 6.80 -18.45
C LYS A 100 -12.00 7.57 -18.57
N ILE A 101 -11.13 7.39 -17.58
CA ILE A 101 -9.76 7.90 -17.57
C ILE A 101 -8.84 6.72 -17.79
N TYR A 102 -8.20 6.64 -18.95
CA TYR A 102 -7.25 5.57 -19.24
C TYR A 102 -5.84 6.04 -18.90
N VAL A 103 -5.21 5.37 -17.94
CA VAL A 103 -3.83 5.64 -17.51
C VAL A 103 -2.94 4.50 -18.01
N PRO A 104 -2.16 4.71 -19.10
CA PRO A 104 -1.31 3.68 -19.65
C PRO A 104 -0.14 3.38 -18.71
N TYR A 105 0.29 2.12 -18.60
CA TYR A 105 1.42 1.72 -17.77
C TYR A 105 2.28 0.62 -18.39
N THR A 106 3.54 0.56 -17.98
CA THR A 106 4.45 -0.59 -18.16
C THR A 106 4.94 -1.08 -16.80
N VAL A 107 5.32 -2.36 -16.70
CA VAL A 107 5.88 -2.96 -15.47
C VAL A 107 7.21 -3.63 -15.79
N SER A 108 8.29 -3.12 -15.20
CA SER A 108 9.67 -3.59 -15.37
C SER A 108 9.79 -5.11 -15.28
N SER A 109 10.65 -5.71 -16.10
CA SER A 109 10.98 -7.16 -16.09
C SER A 109 11.56 -7.62 -14.74
N GLN A 110 12.09 -6.71 -13.92
CA GLN A 110 12.70 -6.97 -12.61
C GLN A 110 11.77 -7.64 -11.59
N TYR A 111 10.45 -7.44 -11.72
CA TYR A 111 9.46 -8.04 -10.84
C TYR A 111 9.17 -9.49 -11.23
N SER A 112 9.20 -10.38 -10.24
CA SER A 112 8.69 -11.75 -10.32
C SER A 112 7.17 -11.79 -10.52
N SER A 113 6.63 -12.93 -10.93
CA SER A 113 5.18 -13.10 -11.13
C SER A 113 4.36 -12.83 -9.87
N ARG A 114 4.89 -13.16 -8.68
CA ARG A 114 4.21 -12.89 -7.40
C ARG A 114 4.16 -11.39 -7.11
N GLU A 115 5.27 -10.69 -7.31
CA GLU A 115 5.36 -9.24 -7.11
C GLU A 115 4.47 -8.49 -8.11
N ARG A 116 4.46 -8.91 -9.38
CA ARG A 116 3.53 -8.39 -10.40
C ARG A 116 2.07 -8.56 -10.00
N SER A 117 1.70 -9.70 -9.41
CA SER A 117 0.33 -9.92 -8.95
C SER A 117 -0.11 -8.90 -7.90
N ILE A 118 0.80 -8.42 -7.04
CA ILE A 118 0.50 -7.36 -6.06
C ILE A 118 0.26 -6.02 -6.76
N ILE A 119 1.14 -5.67 -7.70
CA ILE A 119 1.03 -4.45 -8.52
C ILE A 119 -0.27 -4.46 -9.33
N ASP A 120 -0.57 -5.56 -10.01
CA ASP A 120 -1.77 -5.73 -10.83
C ASP A 120 -3.04 -5.61 -9.98
N ARG A 121 -3.07 -6.18 -8.76
CA ARG A 121 -4.20 -5.97 -7.83
C ARG A 121 -4.36 -4.51 -7.41
N GLY A 122 -3.26 -3.80 -7.15
CA GLY A 122 -3.27 -2.37 -6.86
C GLY A 122 -3.89 -1.56 -8.01
N LEU A 123 -3.40 -1.76 -9.23
CA LEU A 123 -3.90 -1.11 -10.45
C LEU A 123 -5.39 -1.42 -10.70
N GLN A 124 -5.79 -2.69 -10.60
CA GLN A 124 -7.17 -3.12 -10.88
C GLN A 124 -8.19 -2.60 -9.86
N SER A 125 -7.77 -2.38 -8.60
CA SER A 125 -8.68 -1.95 -7.53
C SER A 125 -9.43 -0.66 -7.85
N PHE A 126 -8.78 0.30 -8.53
CA PHE A 126 -9.38 1.58 -8.91
C PHE A 126 -10.61 1.44 -9.81
N SER A 127 -10.70 0.36 -10.59
CA SER A 127 -11.81 0.16 -11.52
C SER A 127 -13.15 -0.12 -10.82
N GLY A 128 -13.11 -0.61 -9.58
CA GLY A 128 -14.28 -1.01 -8.80
C GLY A 128 -15.04 0.15 -8.15
N PHE A 129 -14.38 1.29 -7.92
CA PHE A 129 -14.98 2.45 -7.22
C PHE A 129 -14.81 3.78 -7.97
N SER A 130 -14.15 3.77 -9.14
CA SER A 130 -13.91 4.99 -9.92
C SER A 130 -14.01 4.77 -11.43
N CYS A 131 -13.89 5.86 -12.18
CA CYS A 131 -13.77 5.87 -13.64
C CYS A 131 -12.31 5.70 -14.14
N ILE A 132 -11.33 5.53 -13.25
CA ILE A 132 -9.93 5.29 -13.60
C ILE A 132 -9.73 3.87 -14.11
N ARG A 133 -8.99 3.72 -15.21
CA ARG A 133 -8.63 2.43 -15.83
C ARG A 133 -7.15 2.44 -16.13
N PHE A 134 -6.38 1.71 -15.34
CA PHE A 134 -5.00 1.42 -15.66
C PHE A 134 -4.95 0.38 -16.78
N VAL A 135 -4.26 0.70 -17.88
CA VAL A 135 -4.18 -0.16 -19.07
C VAL A 135 -2.74 -0.38 -19.48
N LYS A 136 -2.43 -1.60 -19.95
CA LYS A 136 -1.09 -1.87 -20.51
C LYS A 136 -0.84 -0.92 -21.67
N ARG A 137 0.29 -0.22 -21.62
CA ARG A 137 0.69 0.71 -22.67
C ARG A 137 0.90 -0.04 -23.98
N SER A 138 0.43 0.56 -25.07
CA SER A 138 0.81 0.22 -26.44
C SER A 138 1.77 1.29 -26.97
N ASN A 139 1.24 2.40 -27.45
CA ASN A 139 1.97 3.48 -28.12
C ASN A 139 1.67 4.87 -27.52
N GLN A 140 0.98 4.94 -26.38
CA GLN A 140 0.67 6.20 -25.73
C GLN A 140 1.96 6.92 -25.35
N ARG A 141 2.01 8.23 -25.64
CA ARG A 141 3.13 9.11 -25.30
C ARG A 141 3.29 9.19 -23.79
N ASP A 142 2.21 9.48 -23.10
CA ASP A 142 2.18 9.68 -21.65
C ASP A 142 1.80 8.37 -20.96
N TYR A 143 2.61 7.89 -20.02
CA TYR A 143 2.37 6.63 -19.32
C TYR A 143 3.19 6.51 -18.04
N LEU A 144 2.75 5.62 -17.14
CA LEU A 144 3.48 5.25 -15.95
C LEU A 144 4.49 4.14 -16.25
N SER A 145 5.76 4.36 -15.92
CA SER A 145 6.79 3.32 -15.93
C SER A 145 7.01 2.80 -14.51
N ILE A 146 6.45 1.63 -14.22
CA ILE A 146 6.55 1.00 -12.90
C ILE A 146 7.86 0.21 -12.81
N GLN A 147 8.75 0.63 -11.93
CA GLN A 147 10.13 0.13 -11.83
C GLN A 147 10.54 -0.11 -10.37
N SER A 148 11.49 -1.03 -10.16
CA SER A 148 12.08 -1.24 -8.83
C SER A 148 13.33 -0.38 -8.71
N LEU A 149 13.17 0.88 -8.33
CA LEU A 149 14.26 1.80 -8.05
C LEU A 149 14.39 2.02 -6.54
N SER A 150 14.98 3.13 -6.13
CA SER A 150 15.35 3.38 -4.74
C SER A 150 14.16 3.95 -3.96
N GLY A 151 13.52 3.08 -3.17
CA GLY A 151 12.36 3.42 -2.34
C GLY A 151 11.03 3.37 -3.08
N CYS A 152 10.00 3.94 -2.44
CA CYS A 152 8.64 4.10 -2.97
C CYS A 152 8.44 5.56 -3.33
N TYR A 153 8.09 5.86 -4.58
CA TYR A 153 7.76 7.23 -4.97
C TYR A 153 6.99 7.32 -6.28
N SER A 154 6.33 8.45 -6.47
CA SER A 154 5.71 8.84 -7.74
C SER A 154 5.75 10.35 -7.97
N PHE A 155 5.55 10.77 -9.20
CA PHE A 155 5.23 12.16 -9.51
C PHE A 155 3.78 12.46 -9.15
N VAL A 156 3.48 13.72 -8.83
CA VAL A 156 2.09 14.16 -8.65
C VAL A 156 1.48 14.45 -10.01
N GLY A 157 0.42 13.72 -10.37
CA GLY A 157 -0.32 13.88 -11.63
C GLY A 157 0.44 13.44 -12.88
N ARG A 158 -0.06 13.82 -14.06
CA ARG A 158 0.54 13.56 -15.37
C ARG A 158 1.58 14.62 -15.70
N THR A 159 2.85 14.23 -15.76
CA THR A 159 3.97 15.13 -16.10
C THR A 159 4.27 15.18 -17.61
N GLY A 160 3.78 14.17 -18.35
CA GLY A 160 3.98 14.04 -19.79
C GLY A 160 5.14 13.10 -20.14
N ASN A 161 5.05 12.43 -21.29
CA ASN A 161 5.94 11.32 -21.66
C ASN A 161 5.93 10.18 -20.60
N SER A 162 7.02 9.42 -20.51
CA SER A 162 7.21 8.41 -19.47
C SER A 162 7.43 9.08 -18.12
N GLN A 163 6.67 8.70 -17.10
CA GLN A 163 6.92 9.10 -15.71
C GLN A 163 7.07 7.87 -14.81
N THR A 164 8.03 7.92 -13.90
CA THR A 164 8.35 6.76 -13.05
C THR A 164 7.38 6.65 -11.89
N VAL A 165 6.99 5.40 -11.59
CA VAL A 165 6.46 5.00 -10.28
C VAL A 165 7.44 3.98 -9.72
N SER A 166 8.21 4.35 -8.70
CA SER A 166 9.12 3.42 -8.05
C SER A 166 8.38 2.61 -7.01
N LEU A 167 8.43 1.29 -7.16
CA LEU A 167 7.99 0.34 -6.15
C LEU A 167 9.15 -0.61 -5.90
N SER A 168 10.07 -0.20 -5.02
CA SER A 168 11.19 -1.05 -4.62
C SER A 168 10.69 -2.44 -4.21
N ARG A 169 11.33 -3.47 -4.76
CA ARG A 169 11.09 -4.87 -4.35
C ARG A 169 11.36 -5.08 -2.87
N GLN A 170 12.24 -4.26 -2.30
CA GLN A 170 12.49 -4.16 -0.87
C GLN A 170 11.62 -3.05 -0.27
N GLY A 171 10.44 -3.39 0.23
CA GLY A 171 9.65 -2.51 1.10
C GLY A 171 8.41 -1.87 0.49
N CYS A 172 8.21 -1.85 -0.83
CA CYS A 172 7.07 -1.13 -1.43
C CYS A 172 5.94 -2.03 -1.94
N LEU A 173 6.13 -3.35 -1.99
CA LEU A 173 5.20 -4.28 -2.63
C LEU A 173 4.06 -4.71 -1.70
N TYR A 174 3.26 -3.74 -1.28
CA TYR A 174 2.00 -3.92 -0.57
C TYR A 174 0.86 -3.31 -1.36
N HIS A 175 -0.34 -3.90 -1.27
CA HIS A 175 -1.49 -3.43 -2.04
C HIS A 175 -1.79 -1.94 -1.80
N ASN A 176 -1.73 -1.54 -0.54
CA ASN A 176 -2.02 -0.19 -0.07
C ASN A 176 -0.91 0.82 -0.41
N THR A 177 0.36 0.41 -0.38
CA THR A 177 1.49 1.21 -0.90
C THR A 177 1.35 1.45 -2.40
N VAL A 178 0.99 0.42 -3.18
CA VAL A 178 0.73 0.60 -4.62
C VAL A 178 -0.40 1.60 -4.85
N GLN A 179 -1.49 1.54 -4.06
CA GLN A 179 -2.58 2.52 -4.17
C GLN A 179 -2.12 3.95 -3.83
N HIS A 180 -1.29 4.12 -2.80
CA HIS A 180 -0.73 5.41 -2.42
C HIS A 180 0.07 6.05 -3.56
N GLU A 181 1.03 5.32 -4.13
CA GLU A 181 1.85 5.84 -5.24
C GLU A 181 1.01 6.12 -6.49
N LEU A 182 -0.03 5.32 -6.74
CA LEU A 182 -0.96 5.58 -7.84
C LEU A 182 -1.86 6.81 -7.58
N LEU A 183 -2.21 7.12 -6.33
CA LEU A 183 -2.91 8.35 -5.99
C LEU A 183 -2.02 9.58 -6.24
N HIS A 184 -0.72 9.51 -5.91
CA HIS A 184 0.24 10.54 -6.35
C HIS A 184 0.20 10.71 -7.87
N ALA A 185 0.39 9.64 -8.64
CA ALA A 185 0.31 9.69 -10.10
C ALA A 185 -1.03 10.24 -10.64
N LEU A 186 -2.11 10.15 -9.87
CA LEU A 186 -3.43 10.68 -10.22
C LEU A 186 -3.64 12.15 -9.79
N GLY A 187 -2.69 12.76 -9.09
CA GLY A 187 -2.66 14.18 -8.74
C GLY A 187 -2.93 14.50 -7.28
N PHE A 188 -2.79 13.53 -6.37
CA PHE A 188 -2.99 13.73 -4.93
C PHE A 188 -1.67 13.99 -4.23
N ASN A 189 -1.64 15.05 -3.41
CA ASN A 189 -0.57 15.30 -2.43
C ASN A 189 -0.97 14.68 -1.08
N HIS A 190 -0.03 14.65 -0.13
CA HIS A 190 -0.32 14.15 1.20
C HIS A 190 -1.31 15.01 1.99
N GLU A 191 -2.05 14.37 2.90
CA GLU A 191 -3.11 15.00 3.68
C GLU A 191 -2.59 16.10 4.62
N GLN A 192 -1.42 15.89 5.25
CA GLN A 192 -0.83 16.87 6.18
C GLN A 192 -0.33 18.16 5.51
N THR A 193 -0.28 18.19 4.18
CA THR A 193 0.14 19.36 3.40
C THR A 193 -1.06 20.20 2.95
N ARG A 194 -2.30 19.80 3.24
CA ARG A 194 -3.49 20.58 2.88
C ARG A 194 -3.42 22.03 3.36
N SER A 195 -4.02 22.91 2.57
CA SER A 195 -4.13 24.35 2.87
C SER A 195 -4.81 24.65 4.21
N ASP A 196 -5.77 23.82 4.63
CA ASP A 196 -6.56 23.91 5.87
C ASP A 196 -5.99 23.07 7.02
N ARG A 197 -4.86 22.37 6.85
CA ARG A 197 -4.35 21.41 7.84
C ARG A 197 -4.14 21.99 9.23
N ASP A 198 -3.82 23.28 9.36
CA ASP A 198 -3.61 23.94 10.68
C ASP A 198 -4.89 24.01 11.53
N GLN A 199 -6.06 23.71 10.96
CA GLN A 199 -7.32 23.55 11.69
C GLN A 199 -7.50 22.15 12.30
N HIS A 200 -6.64 21.20 11.92
CA HIS A 200 -6.78 19.77 12.21
C HIS A 200 -5.53 19.19 12.87
N ILE A 201 -4.34 19.62 12.48
CA ILE A 201 -3.09 19.19 13.11
C ILE A 201 -2.24 20.39 13.49
N ARG A 202 -1.46 20.22 14.54
CA ARG A 202 -0.33 21.08 14.87
C ARG A 202 0.97 20.37 14.50
N VAL A 203 1.77 20.99 13.64
CA VAL A 203 3.12 20.52 13.31
C VAL A 203 4.11 21.05 14.34
N LEU A 204 4.92 20.15 14.91
CA LEU A 204 5.93 20.42 15.92
C LEU A 204 7.32 20.39 15.27
N LEU A 205 7.66 21.44 14.51
CA LEU A 205 8.92 21.53 13.75
C LEU A 205 10.17 21.37 14.63
N GLN A 206 10.09 21.69 15.91
CA GLN A 206 11.18 21.48 16.86
C GLN A 206 11.57 19.99 17.02
N ASN A 207 10.66 19.06 16.74
CA ASN A 207 10.90 17.61 16.79
C ASN A 207 11.32 17.03 15.43
N VAL A 208 11.23 17.80 14.35
CA VAL A 208 11.58 17.35 13.00
C VAL A 208 13.10 17.34 12.80
N GLN A 209 13.60 16.33 12.09
CA GLN A 209 14.99 16.22 11.65
C GLN A 209 15.44 17.46 10.88
N SER A 210 16.70 17.88 11.09
CA SER A 210 17.24 19.05 10.41
C SER A 210 17.25 18.83 8.90
N GLY A 211 16.72 19.79 8.14
CA GLY A 211 16.59 19.69 6.69
C GLY A 211 15.26 19.09 6.23
N MET A 212 14.50 18.40 7.09
CA MET A 212 13.24 17.72 6.72
C MET A 212 11.98 18.54 6.99
N GLN A 213 12.12 19.80 7.43
CA GLN A 213 10.97 20.67 7.76
C GLN A 213 10.07 20.95 6.55
N HIS A 214 10.64 20.94 5.34
CA HIS A 214 9.91 21.22 4.11
C HIS A 214 8.84 20.17 3.78
N ASN A 215 8.95 18.93 4.28
CA ASN A 215 7.94 17.87 4.13
C ASN A 215 6.60 18.20 4.83
N PHE A 216 6.59 19.23 5.68
CA PHE A 216 5.40 19.70 6.39
C PHE A 216 4.91 21.06 5.88
N ASN A 217 5.48 21.57 4.78
CA ASN A 217 4.98 22.79 4.17
C ASN A 217 3.58 22.58 3.61
N LYS A 218 2.72 23.59 3.77
CA LYS A 218 1.37 23.54 3.18
C LYS A 218 1.44 23.83 1.68
N ILE A 219 0.58 23.16 0.95
CA ILE A 219 0.39 23.31 -0.49
C ILE A 219 -0.99 23.95 -0.70
N ALA A 220 -1.13 24.75 -1.76
CA ALA A 220 -2.41 25.38 -2.12
C ALA A 220 -3.37 24.33 -2.74
N THR A 221 -3.93 23.45 -1.90
CA THR A 221 -4.72 22.31 -2.34
C THR A 221 -6.15 22.66 -2.72
N LEU A 222 -6.67 22.03 -3.78
CA LEU A 222 -8.11 21.90 -4.01
C LEU A 222 -8.64 20.79 -3.12
N ASN A 223 -9.19 21.15 -1.96
CA ASN A 223 -9.67 20.19 -0.95
C ASN A 223 -10.92 19.38 -1.37
N GLN A 224 -11.41 19.60 -2.61
CA GLN A 224 -12.55 18.92 -3.22
C GLN A 224 -13.81 18.89 -2.34
N ALA A 225 -14.03 19.92 -1.52
CA ALA A 225 -15.14 19.99 -0.55
C ALA A 225 -15.27 18.75 0.34
N THR A 226 -14.14 18.19 0.77
CA THR A 226 -14.08 17.09 1.74
C THR A 226 -13.41 17.55 3.03
N PRO A 227 -13.84 17.02 4.20
CA PRO A 227 -13.16 17.30 5.45
C PRO A 227 -11.75 16.70 5.44
N TYR A 228 -10.91 17.19 6.35
CA TYR A 228 -9.61 16.58 6.64
C TYR A 228 -9.78 15.15 7.16
N ASP A 229 -8.92 14.25 6.70
CA ASP A 229 -9.01 12.82 6.99
C ASP A 229 -7.73 12.24 7.59
N TYR A 230 -7.72 12.07 8.91
CA TYR A 230 -6.60 11.43 9.61
C TYR A 230 -6.34 9.97 9.20
N ASN A 231 -7.33 9.33 8.56
CA ASN A 231 -7.27 7.94 8.09
C ASN A 231 -7.16 7.85 6.56
N SER A 232 -6.80 8.93 5.88
CA SER A 232 -6.41 8.88 4.48
C SER A 232 -5.14 8.03 4.32
N VAL A 233 -5.04 7.25 3.24
CA VAL A 233 -3.75 6.58 2.90
C VAL A 233 -2.65 7.57 2.58
N MET A 234 -3.00 8.82 2.28
CA MET A 234 -2.07 9.92 2.00
C MET A 234 -1.65 10.68 3.27
N GLN A 235 -2.05 10.24 4.48
CA GLN A 235 -1.71 10.89 5.74
C GLN A 235 -0.45 10.29 6.37
N TYR A 236 0.57 11.12 6.61
CA TYR A 236 1.75 10.73 7.40
C TYR A 236 1.39 10.24 8.82
N HIS A 237 2.20 9.31 9.33
CA HIS A 237 2.14 8.90 10.73
C HIS A 237 2.63 10.00 11.68
N LYS A 238 2.18 9.91 12.94
CA LYS A 238 2.44 10.88 14.03
C LYS A 238 3.90 11.27 14.27
N TYR A 239 4.85 10.40 13.90
CA TYR A 239 6.28 10.52 14.19
C TYR A 239 7.14 10.71 12.93
N ALA A 240 6.54 10.98 11.78
CA ALA A 240 7.26 11.13 10.52
C ALA A 240 8.40 12.15 10.68
N PHE A 241 9.61 11.78 10.23
CA PHE A 241 10.83 12.61 10.32
C PHE A 241 11.19 13.08 11.74
N SER A 242 10.82 12.35 12.79
CA SER A 242 11.22 12.69 14.16
C SER A 242 12.72 12.52 14.38
N LYS A 243 13.36 13.45 15.08
CA LYS A 243 14.78 13.35 15.51
C LYS A 243 14.97 12.86 16.94
N ASN A 244 13.90 12.83 17.72
CA ASN A 244 13.94 12.61 19.16
C ASN A 244 12.85 11.64 19.65
N ASN A 245 12.26 10.87 18.73
CA ASN A 245 11.14 9.95 18.98
C ASN A 245 9.89 10.64 19.58
N GLN A 246 9.81 11.97 19.52
CA GLN A 246 8.62 12.72 19.90
C GLN A 246 7.73 12.97 18.68
N PRO A 247 6.41 13.18 18.87
CA PRO A 247 5.50 13.48 17.77
C PRO A 247 5.93 14.71 16.96
N THR A 248 5.89 14.62 15.64
CA THR A 248 6.08 15.75 14.73
C THR A 248 4.76 16.36 14.30
N MET A 249 3.65 15.62 14.44
CA MET A 249 2.30 16.11 14.25
C MET A 249 1.41 15.68 15.41
N VAL A 250 0.52 16.56 15.83
CA VAL A 250 -0.47 16.28 16.87
C VAL A 250 -1.85 16.72 16.39
N PRO A 251 -2.85 15.82 16.35
CA PRO A 251 -4.21 16.21 16.00
C PRO A 251 -4.80 17.21 17.01
N ILE A 252 -5.69 18.07 16.53
CA ILE A 252 -6.44 19.05 17.31
C ILE A 252 -7.93 18.98 16.95
N PRO A 253 -8.84 19.30 17.90
CA PRO A 253 -8.56 19.60 19.31
C PRO A 253 -8.18 18.36 20.15
N ASN A 254 -8.46 17.15 19.66
CA ASN A 254 -8.18 15.90 20.38
C ASN A 254 -6.79 15.34 20.03
N GLN A 255 -5.80 15.55 20.90
CA GLN A 255 -4.42 15.07 20.71
C GLN A 255 -4.28 13.54 20.69
N ASN A 256 -5.31 12.82 21.16
CA ASN A 256 -5.34 11.36 21.20
C ASN A 256 -6.01 10.75 19.96
N ALA A 257 -6.46 11.57 19.00
CA ALA A 257 -6.99 11.04 17.75
C ALA A 257 -5.92 10.22 17.00
N VAL A 258 -6.37 9.13 16.38
CA VAL A 258 -5.51 8.24 15.58
C VAL A 258 -5.23 8.91 14.24
N ILE A 259 -3.96 8.94 13.83
CA ILE A 259 -3.49 9.58 12.59
C ILE A 259 -2.45 8.71 11.89
N GLY A 260 -2.57 8.59 10.57
CA GLY A 260 -1.61 7.89 9.73
C GLY A 260 -1.55 6.38 10.00
N LYS A 261 -2.65 5.79 10.48
CA LYS A 261 -2.78 4.34 10.69
C LYS A 261 -3.62 3.64 9.62
N ALA A 262 -3.86 4.31 8.50
CA ALA A 262 -4.62 3.76 7.38
C ALA A 262 -3.92 2.55 6.76
N THR A 263 -4.65 1.45 6.61
CA THR A 263 -4.20 0.24 5.89
C THR A 263 -4.83 0.11 4.51
N GLN A 264 -5.84 0.92 4.21
CA GLN A 264 -6.59 0.95 2.94
C GLN A 264 -7.11 2.37 2.68
N MET A 265 -7.42 2.68 1.41
CA MET A 265 -8.03 3.97 1.04
C MET A 265 -9.29 4.23 1.85
N SER A 266 -9.43 5.47 2.31
CA SER A 266 -10.64 5.92 2.97
C SER A 266 -11.74 6.24 1.96
N GLN A 267 -12.97 6.40 2.47
CA GLN A 267 -14.06 6.90 1.64
C GLN A 267 -13.79 8.32 1.11
N ASN A 268 -13.02 9.13 1.85
CA ASN A 268 -12.64 10.47 1.40
C ASN A 268 -11.62 10.41 0.27
N ASP A 269 -10.64 9.50 0.32
CA ASP A 269 -9.69 9.29 -0.79
C ASP A 269 -10.45 8.96 -2.08
N ILE A 270 -11.39 8.00 -2.02
CA ILE A 270 -12.24 7.60 -3.15
C ILE A 270 -13.12 8.77 -3.62
N THR A 271 -13.75 9.49 -2.69
CA THR A 271 -14.65 10.62 -3.02
C THR A 271 -13.89 11.73 -3.73
N ARG A 272 -12.69 12.08 -3.25
CA ARG A 272 -11.87 13.12 -3.87
C ARG A 272 -11.38 12.70 -5.25
N LEU A 273 -10.98 11.44 -5.43
CA LEU A 273 -10.64 10.90 -6.74
C LEU A 273 -11.79 11.04 -7.73
N ASN A 274 -12.99 10.60 -7.33
CA ASN A 274 -14.17 10.65 -8.20
C ASN A 274 -14.58 12.10 -8.51
N ARG A 275 -14.54 13.00 -7.53
CA ARG A 275 -14.82 14.44 -7.74
C ARG A 275 -13.82 15.08 -8.69
N LEU A 276 -12.53 14.79 -8.51
CA LEU A 276 -11.46 15.34 -9.33
C LEU A 276 -11.66 14.93 -10.80
N TYR A 277 -11.88 13.64 -11.08
CA TYR A 277 -12.04 13.11 -12.44
C TYR A 277 -13.48 13.12 -12.98
N LYS A 278 -14.42 13.64 -12.19
CA LYS A 278 -15.86 13.68 -12.50
C LYS A 278 -16.38 12.30 -12.90
N CYS A 279 -15.98 11.29 -12.13
CA CYS A 279 -16.70 10.04 -12.08
C CYS A 279 -18.04 10.31 -11.36
#